data_AF-A0A658NRP3-F1
#
_entry.id   AF-A0A658NRP3-F1
#
_cell.length_a   1.000
_cell.length_b   1.000
_cell.length_c   1.000
_cell.angle_alpha   90.00
_cell.angle_beta   90.00
_cell.angle_gamma   90.00
#
_symmetry.space_group_name_H-M   'P 1'
#
loop_
_entity.id
_entity.type
_entity.pdbx_description
1 polymer ?
#
loop_
_entity_poly.entity_id
_entity_poly.type
_entity_poly.pdbx_seq_one_letter_code
_entity_poly.pdbx_strand_id
1 'polypeptide(L)'
;ERGGNAVDAAVAAALTLGVVDGHNSGIGGGCFMLIRRADGSILAIDGREMAPAAASRDMYLRAGKSDPTLSQTGALAAGVPGSLAAY
;
A
#
# COMPACT_ATOMS: atom_id res chain seq x y z
N GLU A 1 -4.82 -5.48 -25.90
CA GLU A 1 -4.16 -4.81 -27.05
C GLU A 1 -2.72 -5.26 -27.30
N ARG A 2 -1.89 -5.51 -26.26
CA ARG A 2 -0.47 -5.93 -26.43
C ARG A 2 -0.12 -7.35 -25.95
N GLY A 3 -1.12 -8.22 -25.73
CA GLY A 3 -0.89 -9.62 -25.35
C GLY A 3 -0.65 -9.91 -23.87
N GLY A 4 -0.72 -8.90 -22.99
CA GLY A 4 -0.67 -9.11 -21.53
C GLY A 4 -1.94 -9.74 -20.97
N ASN A 5 -1.82 -10.44 -19.84
CA ASN A 5 -2.93 -11.00 -19.07
C ASN A 5 -3.56 -9.94 -18.14
N ALA A 6 -4.56 -10.35 -17.35
CA ALA A 6 -5.26 -9.45 -16.43
C ALA A 6 -4.35 -8.88 -15.32
N VAL A 7 -3.37 -9.65 -14.84
CA VAL A 7 -2.39 -9.22 -13.83
C VAL A 7 -1.43 -8.19 -14.43
N ASP A 8 -0.93 -8.42 -15.65
CA ASP A 8 -0.07 -7.46 -16.36
C ASP A 8 -0.77 -6.10 -16.51
N ALA A 9 -2.04 -6.13 -16.91
CA ALA A 9 -2.86 -4.93 -17.05
C ALA A 9 -3.12 -4.23 -15.71
N ALA A 10 -3.36 -4.99 -14.64
CA ALA A 10 -3.59 -4.44 -13.30
C ALA A 10 -2.34 -3.73 -12.75
N VAL A 11 -1.16 -4.33 -12.88
CA VAL A 11 0.12 -3.71 -12.45
C VAL A 11 0.41 -2.45 -13.27
N ALA A 12 0.22 -2.50 -14.60
CA ALA A 12 0.40 -1.33 -15.45
C ALA A 12 -0.56 -0.18 -15.07
N ALA A 13 -1.83 -0.49 -14.78
CA ALA A 13 -2.81 0.49 -14.33
C ALA A 13 -2.42 1.08 -12.97
N ALA A 14 -2.02 0.26 -12.01
CA ALA A 14 -1.64 0.70 -10.67
C ALA A 14 -0.41 1.64 -10.70
N LEU A 15 0.62 1.31 -11.49
CA LEU A 15 1.78 2.18 -11.70
C LEU A 15 1.42 3.48 -12.42
N THR A 16 0.50 3.43 -13.39
CA THR A 16 -0.01 4.62 -14.07
C THR A 16 -0.75 5.54 -13.10
N LEU A 17 -1.62 4.99 -12.26
CA LEU A 17 -2.31 5.72 -11.19
C LEU A 17 -1.33 6.32 -10.18
N GLY A 18 -0.20 5.66 -9.90
CA GLY A 18 0.87 6.23 -9.10
C GLY A 18 1.44 7.56 -9.64
N VAL A 19 1.27 7.84 -10.93
CA VAL A 19 1.64 9.11 -11.57
C VAL A 19 0.45 10.05 -11.70
N VAL A 20 -0.68 9.58 -12.26
CA VAL A 20 -1.81 10.46 -12.62
C VAL A 20 -2.79 10.71 -11.48
N ASP A 21 -2.75 9.89 -10.43
CA ASP A 21 -3.57 9.98 -9.22
C ASP A 21 -2.75 9.63 -7.96
N GLY A 22 -1.53 10.17 -7.88
CA GLY A 22 -0.55 9.84 -6.84
C GLY A 22 -1.00 10.20 -5.42
N HIS A 23 -2.02 11.07 -5.27
CA HIS A 23 -2.60 11.40 -3.96
C HIS A 23 -3.29 10.18 -3.32
N ASN A 24 -3.95 9.34 -4.12
CA ASN A 24 -4.67 8.16 -3.64
C ASN A 24 -3.88 6.86 -3.88
N SER A 25 -3.21 6.77 -5.03
CA SER A 25 -2.63 5.53 -5.56
C SER A 25 -1.10 5.55 -5.62
N GLY A 26 -0.46 6.35 -4.76
CA GLY A 26 1.00 6.52 -4.77
C GLY A 26 1.77 5.25 -4.44
N ILE A 27 2.97 5.11 -5.02
CA ILE A 27 3.89 3.98 -4.76
C ILE A 27 4.37 3.89 -3.30
N GLY A 28 4.13 4.93 -2.49
CA GLY A 28 4.50 5.00 -1.08
C GLY A 28 3.45 4.39 -0.12
N GLY A 29 2.38 3.78 -0.62
CA GLY A 29 1.35 3.14 0.20
C GLY A 29 1.41 1.61 0.19
N GLY A 30 0.24 1.00 0.31
CA GLY A 30 0.02 -0.45 0.19
C GLY A 30 -1.17 -0.79 -0.69
N CYS A 31 -1.34 -2.08 -0.97
CA CYS A 31 -2.44 -2.58 -1.78
C CYS A 31 -2.91 -3.98 -1.34
N PHE A 32 -4.04 -4.40 -1.88
CA PHE A 32 -4.49 -5.79 -1.85
C PHE A 32 -4.82 -6.21 -3.28
N MET A 33 -4.49 -7.44 -3.64
CA MET A 33 -4.88 -8.01 -4.93
C MET A 33 -5.62 -9.32 -4.72
N LEU A 34 -6.80 -9.43 -5.34
CA LEU A 34 -7.54 -10.67 -5.42
C LEU A 34 -7.55 -11.14 -6.87
N ILE A 35 -6.90 -12.27 -7.11
CA ILE A 35 -6.64 -12.79 -8.46
C ILE A 35 -7.40 -14.09 -8.62
N ARG A 36 -8.32 -14.14 -9.59
CA ARG A 36 -8.91 -15.39 -10.07
C ARG A 36 -8.15 -15.84 -11.31
N ARG A 37 -7.52 -17.01 -11.23
CA ARG A 37 -6.78 -17.60 -12.34
C ARG A 37 -7.71 -18.29 -13.33
N ALA A 38 -7.18 -18.58 -14.52
CA ALA A 38 -7.95 -19.22 -15.60
C ALA A 38 -8.46 -20.63 -15.23
N ASP A 39 -7.72 -21.35 -14.37
CA ASP A 39 -8.11 -22.64 -13.81
C ASP A 39 -9.20 -22.56 -12.73
N GLY A 40 -9.64 -21.34 -12.38
CA GLY A 40 -10.65 -21.07 -11.37
C GLY A 40 -10.11 -20.93 -9.95
N SER A 41 -8.82 -21.15 -9.71
CA SER A 41 -8.19 -20.93 -8.40
C SER A 41 -8.14 -19.44 -8.05
N ILE A 42 -8.14 -19.15 -6.75
CA ILE A 42 -8.11 -17.78 -6.23
C ILE A 42 -6.85 -17.59 -5.40
N LEU A 43 -6.16 -16.47 -5.62
CA LEU A 43 -5.01 -16.02 -4.84
C LEU A 43 -5.32 -14.64 -4.28
N ALA A 44 -5.01 -14.43 -3.01
CA ALA A 44 -4.99 -13.11 -2.40
C ALA A 44 -3.54 -12.72 -2.10
N ILE A 45 -3.15 -11.51 -2.48
CA ILE A 45 -1.86 -10.90 -2.13
C ILE A 45 -2.15 -9.73 -1.19
N ASP A 46 -1.51 -9.76 -0.03
CA ASP A 46 -1.53 -8.67 0.95
C ASP A 46 -0.23 -7.87 0.81
N GLY A 47 -0.34 -6.67 0.25
CA GLY A 47 0.73 -5.69 0.15
C GLY A 47 0.48 -4.48 1.06
N ARG A 48 -0.21 -4.66 2.18
CA ARG A 48 -0.51 -3.59 3.14
C ARG A 48 0.79 -3.06 3.76
N GLU A 49 0.80 -1.78 4.11
CA GLU A 49 1.92 -1.21 4.85
C GLU A 49 2.09 -1.89 6.21
N MET A 50 3.35 -2.04 6.62
CA MET A 50 3.70 -2.58 7.93
C MET A 50 4.21 -1.47 8.85
N ALA A 51 3.90 -1.55 10.15
CA ALA A 51 4.53 -0.67 11.12
C ALA A 51 6.07 -0.82 11.06
N PRO A 52 6.86 0.27 11.04
CA PRO A 52 8.31 0.18 11.05
C PRO A 52 8.83 -0.61 12.25
N ALA A 53 10.00 -1.24 12.14
CA ALA A 53 10.57 -2.06 13.23
C ALA A 53 10.80 -1.29 14.55
N ALA A 54 10.98 0.03 14.46
CA ALA A 54 11.13 0.91 15.62
C ALA A 54 9.79 1.46 16.15
N ALA A 55 8.65 1.08 15.56
CA ALA A 55 7.35 1.50 16.02
C ALA A 55 7.08 0.96 17.44
N SER A 56 6.35 1.75 18.22
CA SER A 56 5.96 1.39 19.58
C SER A 56 4.55 1.84 19.88
N ARG A 57 3.91 1.23 20.87
CA ARG A 57 2.53 1.49 21.27
C ARG A 57 2.23 2.98 21.48
N ASP A 58 3.16 3.71 22.08
CA ASP A 58 2.95 5.08 22.57
C ASP A 58 3.61 6.14 21.68
N MET A 59 4.08 5.79 20.46
CA MET A 59 4.83 6.70 19.58
C MET A 59 4.07 7.98 19.17
N TYR A 60 2.73 7.95 19.25
CA TYR A 60 1.84 9.08 18.97
C TYR A 60 1.35 9.83 20.22
N LEU A 61 1.86 9.50 21.40
CA LEU A 61 1.48 10.18 22.65
C LEU A 61 2.45 11.33 22.98
N ARG A 62 1.90 12.39 23.57
CA ARG A 62 2.62 13.51 24.17
C ARG A 62 2.07 13.76 25.57
N ALA A 63 2.93 13.67 26.58
CA ALA A 63 2.52 13.77 27.99
C ALA A 63 1.32 12.86 28.34
N GLY A 64 1.28 11.64 27.78
CA GLY A 64 0.20 10.66 28.02
C GLY A 64 -1.11 10.91 27.25
N LYS A 65 -1.16 11.92 26.37
CA LYS A 65 -2.34 12.22 25.53
C LYS A 65 -2.01 11.99 24.06
N SER A 66 -2.99 11.52 23.29
CA SER A 66 -2.85 11.36 21.84
C SER A 66 -2.67 12.71 21.15
N ASP A 67 -1.71 12.78 20.23
CA ASP A 67 -1.57 13.89 19.29
C ASP A 67 -1.85 13.36 17.86
N PRO A 68 -3.07 13.57 17.32
CA PRO A 68 -3.48 13.01 16.03
C PRO A 68 -2.63 13.47 14.86
N THR A 69 -2.03 14.66 14.94
CA THR A 69 -1.22 15.22 13.84
C THR A 69 -0.03 14.32 13.53
N LEU A 70 0.54 13.67 14.55
CA LEU A 70 1.68 12.76 14.44
C LEU A 70 1.37 11.48 13.65
N SER A 71 0.12 11.02 13.66
CA SER A 71 -0.33 9.84 12.92
C SER A 71 -0.96 10.17 11.56
N GLN A 72 -1.10 11.46 11.23
CA GLN A 72 -1.76 11.93 10.01
C GLN A 72 -0.81 12.68 9.08
N THR A 73 0.24 13.31 9.61
CA THR A 73 1.10 14.21 8.84
C THR A 73 2.57 14.03 9.22
N GLY A 74 3.43 14.02 8.20
CA GLY A 74 4.87 13.86 8.36
C GLY A 74 5.33 12.40 8.39
N ALA A 75 6.64 12.20 8.51
CA ALA A 75 7.27 10.88 8.34
C ALA A 75 6.84 9.85 9.39
N LEU A 76 6.45 10.28 10.61
CA LEU A 76 6.03 9.38 11.68
C LEU A 76 4.67 8.70 11.38
N ALA A 77 3.88 9.27 10.48
CA ALA A 77 2.59 8.73 10.04
C ALA A 77 2.73 7.63 8.98
N ALA A 78 3.92 7.45 8.40
CA ALA A 78 4.15 6.50 7.32
C ALA A 78 4.38 5.07 7.85
N GLY A 79 3.66 4.10 7.29
CA GLY A 79 4.05 2.69 7.35
C GLY A 79 5.14 2.38 6.32
N VAL A 80 5.75 1.20 6.41
CA VAL A 80 6.68 0.70 5.39
C VAL A 80 5.88 0.36 4.13
N PRO A 81 6.13 1.02 2.98
CA PRO A 81 5.33 0.82 1.76
C PRO A 81 5.37 -0.63 1.26
N GLY A 82 4.22 -1.16 0.88
CA GLY A 82 4.06 -2.55 0.42
C GLY A 82 3.66 -2.69 -1.07
N SER A 83 3.17 -1.63 -1.71
CA SER A 83 2.60 -1.70 -3.07
C SER A 83 3.58 -2.29 -4.10
N LEU A 84 4.82 -1.83 -4.15
CA LEU A 84 5.82 -2.33 -5.12
C LEU A 84 6.30 -3.76 -4.82
N ALA A 85 6.23 -4.21 -3.57
CA ALA A 85 6.58 -5.58 -3.22
C ALA A 85 5.48 -6.57 -3.65
N ALA A 86 4.24 -6.08 -3.80
CA ALA A 86 3.11 -6.88 -4.22
C ALA A 86 3.01 -7.02 -5.75
N TYR A 87 3.38 -5.99 -6.51
CA TYR A 87 3.40 -6.00 -7.99
C TYR A 87 4.38 -7.03 -8.55
#